data_AF-Q24178-F1
#
_entry.id   AF-Q24178-F1
#
_cell.length_a   1.000
_cell.length_b   1.000
_cell.length_c   1.000
_cell.angle_alpha   90.00
_cell.angle_beta   90.00
_cell.angle_gamma   90.00
#
_symmetry.space_group_name_H-M   'P 1'
#
loop_
_entity.id
_entity.type
_entity.pdbx_description
1 polymer ?
#
loop_
_entity_poly.entity_id
_entity_poly.type
_entity_poly.pdbx_seq_one_letter_code
_entity_poly.pdbx_strand_id
1 'polypeptide(L)'
;MSSRYGRALTIFSPDGHLLQVEYAQEAVRKGSTAVGVRGANCVVLGVEKSSVSEMQEDRTVRKISMLDRHVALAFAGLTADARILINRGQVECQSHRLNFENQVTLEYITRYLAQLKQKYTQCNGRRPFGISCLIGGIDADGSARLFHTEPSGIFHEYKATATGRWANTVREFFEKAYSDHEVTTKCDAIKLAMRALLEVTQMSQMRLEVAVLENGKPMKMLDSVVISEIVKIVQNEKELQAKAHKMKR
;
A
#
# COMPACT_ATOMS: atom_id res chain seq x y z
N MET A 1 19.23 28.65 8.92
CA MET A 1 19.65 28.28 7.54
C MET A 1 18.63 27.41 6.80
N SER A 2 17.98 26.42 7.43
CA SER A 2 17.07 25.48 6.74
C SER A 2 15.88 26.13 5.97
N SER A 3 15.32 27.24 6.46
CA SER A 3 14.10 27.84 5.87
C SER A 3 14.27 28.38 4.44
N ARG A 4 15.49 28.71 4.00
CA ARG A 4 15.74 29.25 2.65
C ARG A 4 15.71 28.15 1.59
N TYR A 5 16.29 26.98 1.91
CA TYR A 5 16.29 25.80 1.04
C TYR A 5 14.92 25.13 0.98
N GLY A 6 14.16 25.18 2.08
CA GLY A 6 12.84 24.56 2.17
C GLY A 6 11.76 25.16 1.27
N ARG A 7 11.98 26.30 0.60
CA ARG A 7 10.95 26.92 -0.27
C ARG A 7 11.00 26.47 -1.73
N ALA A 8 12.16 26.01 -2.20
CA ALA A 8 12.35 25.65 -3.59
C ALA A 8 12.46 24.13 -3.74
N LEU A 9 11.84 23.60 -4.79
CA LEU A 9 11.75 22.16 -5.04
C LEU A 9 13.06 21.57 -5.56
N THR A 10 13.77 22.36 -6.36
CA THR A 10 14.96 21.95 -7.13
C THR A 10 16.27 22.38 -6.47
N ILE A 11 16.21 23.00 -5.30
CA ILE A 11 17.40 23.46 -4.58
C ILE A 11 17.73 22.44 -3.49
N PHE A 12 18.91 21.84 -3.60
CA PHE A 12 19.46 20.94 -2.59
C PHE A 12 19.83 21.71 -1.32
N SER A 13 19.59 21.10 -0.17
CA SER A 13 20.18 21.55 1.10
C SER A 13 21.71 21.43 1.05
N PRO A 14 22.45 22.07 1.98
CA PRO A 14 23.91 21.89 2.11
C PRO A 14 24.33 20.42 2.25
N ASP A 15 23.45 19.56 2.78
CA ASP A 15 23.67 18.13 2.95
C ASP A 15 23.30 17.30 1.71
N GLY A 16 22.80 17.92 0.64
CA GLY A 16 22.42 17.24 -0.62
C GLY A 16 20.97 16.73 -0.67
N HIS A 17 20.09 17.19 0.23
CA HIS A 17 18.71 16.72 0.32
C HIS A 17 17.70 17.64 -0.39
N LEU A 18 16.63 17.06 -0.93
CA LEU A 18 15.46 17.80 -1.42
C LEU A 18 14.38 17.87 -0.33
N LEU A 19 14.38 18.96 0.45
CA LEU A 19 13.50 19.12 1.63
C LEU A 19 12.00 19.01 1.30
N GLN A 20 11.58 19.43 0.11
CA GLN A 20 10.19 19.29 -0.34
C GLN A 20 9.76 17.83 -0.54
N VAL A 21 10.69 16.95 -0.91
CA VAL A 21 10.43 15.50 -1.01
C VAL A 21 10.33 14.89 0.38
N GLU A 22 11.15 15.34 1.33
CA GLU A 22 11.05 14.92 2.74
C GLU A 22 9.71 15.35 3.35
N TYR A 23 9.23 16.56 3.09
CA TYR A 23 7.91 17.00 3.53
C TYR A 23 6.77 16.19 2.90
N ALA A 24 6.91 15.77 1.65
CA ALA A 24 5.97 14.85 1.02
C ALA A 24 5.98 13.47 1.71
N GLN A 25 7.16 12.97 2.09
CA GLN A 25 7.31 11.74 2.88
C GLN A 25 6.66 11.86 4.26
N GLU A 26 6.79 13.01 4.92
CA GLU A 26 6.11 13.28 6.20
C GLU A 26 4.58 13.26 6.06
N ALA A 27 4.04 13.72 4.93
CA ALA A 27 2.62 13.59 4.65
C ALA A 27 2.18 12.12 4.52
N VAL A 28 3.02 11.25 3.93
CA VAL A 28 2.78 9.80 3.88
C VAL A 28 2.77 9.22 5.30
N ARG A 29 3.77 9.55 6.12
CA ARG A 29 3.88 9.09 7.53
C ARG A 29 2.71 9.56 8.40
N LYS A 30 1.95 10.58 8.00
CA LYS A 30 0.73 10.99 8.73
C LYS A 30 -0.53 10.26 8.25
N GLY A 31 -0.50 9.67 7.06
CA GLY A 31 -1.62 8.95 6.45
C GLY A 31 -1.90 7.59 7.10
N SER A 32 -3.11 7.07 6.87
CA SER A 32 -3.51 5.76 7.39
C SER A 32 -2.63 4.63 6.84
N THR A 33 -2.48 3.58 7.63
CA THR A 33 -1.57 2.48 7.32
C THR A 33 -2.12 1.62 6.19
N ALA A 34 -1.28 1.32 5.21
CA ALA A 34 -1.55 0.37 4.13
C ALA A 34 -0.50 -0.73 4.15
N VAL A 35 -0.92 -1.96 3.88
CA VAL A 35 -0.07 -3.16 3.88
C VAL A 35 -0.26 -3.93 2.58
N GLY A 36 0.80 -4.60 2.15
CA GLY A 36 0.79 -5.49 1.01
C GLY A 36 1.52 -6.79 1.36
N VAL A 37 0.93 -7.92 0.99
CA VAL A 37 1.52 -9.25 1.18
C VAL A 37 1.44 -10.01 -0.14
N ARG A 38 2.59 -10.50 -0.61
CA ARG A 38 2.71 -11.40 -1.76
C ARG A 38 2.69 -12.83 -1.25
N GLY A 39 1.64 -13.56 -1.59
CA GLY A 39 1.56 -15.01 -1.45
C GLY A 39 2.00 -15.74 -2.71
N ALA A 40 1.94 -17.07 -2.68
CA ALA A 40 2.41 -17.90 -3.78
C ALA A 40 1.66 -17.64 -5.11
N ASN A 41 0.33 -17.52 -5.05
CA ASN A 41 -0.56 -17.35 -6.22
C ASN A 41 -1.53 -16.17 -6.07
N CYS A 42 -1.26 -15.27 -5.12
CA CYS A 42 -2.12 -14.13 -4.83
C CYS A 42 -1.35 -12.95 -4.26
N VAL A 43 -1.90 -11.75 -4.42
CA VAL A 43 -1.47 -10.54 -3.71
C VAL A 43 -2.63 -10.01 -2.89
N VAL A 44 -2.35 -9.70 -1.62
CA VAL A 44 -3.31 -9.10 -0.70
C VAL A 44 -2.88 -7.67 -0.41
N LEU A 45 -3.79 -6.73 -0.60
CA LEU A 45 -3.62 -5.34 -0.20
C LEU A 45 -4.63 -5.03 0.91
N GLY A 46 -4.17 -4.46 2.01
CA GLY A 46 -5.01 -4.10 3.14
C GLY A 46 -4.77 -2.64 3.54
N VAL A 47 -5.84 -1.92 3.89
CA VAL A 47 -5.74 -0.52 4.31
C VAL A 47 -6.63 -0.24 5.50
N GLU A 48 -6.09 0.51 6.45
CA GLU A 48 -6.84 1.15 7.52
C GLU A 48 -7.59 2.37 6.96
N LYS A 49 -8.92 2.36 7.02
CA LYS A 49 -9.75 3.52 6.69
C LYS A 49 -9.84 4.43 7.91
N SER A 50 -9.66 5.73 7.68
CA SER A 50 -9.96 6.72 8.72
C SER A 50 -11.46 6.72 9.02
N SER A 51 -11.80 6.96 10.28
CA SER A 51 -13.19 7.21 10.65
C SER A 51 -13.69 8.46 9.93
N VAL A 52 -14.85 8.36 9.29
CA VAL A 52 -15.55 9.49 8.67
C VAL A 52 -16.75 9.89 9.51
N SER A 53 -17.21 11.13 9.37
CA SER A 53 -18.44 11.61 9.99
C SER A 53 -19.61 10.67 9.65
N GLU A 54 -20.56 10.51 10.58
CA GLU A 54 -21.78 9.73 10.34
C GLU A 54 -22.58 10.26 9.15
N MET A 55 -22.51 11.57 8.89
CA MET A 55 -23.15 12.23 7.75
C MET A 55 -22.42 11.98 6.42
N GLN A 56 -21.22 11.40 6.46
CA GLN A 56 -20.43 11.12 5.27
C GLN A 56 -20.58 9.65 4.86
N GLU A 57 -20.92 9.44 3.59
CA GLU A 57 -21.01 8.12 2.96
C GLU A 57 -19.66 7.37 2.97
N ASP A 58 -19.50 6.42 3.87
CA ASP A 58 -18.24 5.65 4.06
C ASP A 58 -17.77 4.92 2.78
N ARG A 59 -18.71 4.49 1.93
CA ARG A 59 -18.45 3.79 0.66
C ARG A 59 -17.69 4.64 -0.38
N THR A 60 -17.67 5.96 -0.20
CA THR A 60 -17.01 6.92 -1.10
C THR A 60 -15.52 7.08 -0.81
N VAL A 61 -15.09 6.74 0.41
CA VAL A 61 -13.68 6.77 0.80
C VAL A 61 -13.06 5.42 0.51
N ARG A 62 -12.38 5.32 -0.62
CA ARG A 62 -11.62 4.13 -1.04
C ARG A 62 -10.14 4.45 -1.10
N LYS A 63 -9.32 3.54 -0.60
CA LYS A 63 -7.85 3.66 -0.67
C LYS A 63 -7.21 2.57 -1.52
N ILE A 64 -7.99 1.57 -1.92
CA ILE A 64 -7.58 0.57 -2.90
C ILE A 64 -8.31 0.86 -4.22
N SER A 65 -7.60 0.79 -5.34
CA SER A 65 -8.16 1.04 -6.67
C SER A 65 -7.47 0.19 -7.72
N MET A 66 -8.24 -0.31 -8.69
CA MET A 66 -7.71 -1.03 -9.84
C MET A 66 -7.09 -0.07 -10.85
N LEU A 67 -5.89 -0.38 -11.33
CA LEU A 67 -5.27 0.28 -12.48
C LEU A 67 -5.57 -0.47 -13.78
N ASP A 68 -5.59 -1.80 -13.72
CA ASP A 68 -6.04 -2.69 -14.80
C ASP A 68 -6.62 -3.97 -14.18
N ARG A 69 -7.16 -4.89 -15.00
CA ARG A 69 -7.84 -6.12 -14.55
C ARG A 69 -7.00 -6.99 -13.60
N HIS A 70 -5.68 -6.93 -13.69
CA HIS A 70 -4.71 -7.70 -12.92
C HIS A 70 -3.83 -6.84 -12.00
N VAL A 71 -4.05 -5.52 -11.95
CA VAL A 71 -3.22 -4.56 -11.18
C VAL A 71 -4.07 -3.73 -10.23
N ALA A 72 -3.75 -3.79 -8.94
CA ALA A 72 -4.33 -2.92 -7.93
C ALA A 72 -3.29 -2.02 -7.28
N LEU A 73 -3.74 -0.86 -6.84
CA LEU A 73 -2.96 0.14 -6.11
C LEU A 73 -3.66 0.43 -4.78
N ALA A 74 -2.92 0.31 -3.69
CA ALA A 74 -3.25 0.87 -2.39
C ALA A 74 -2.28 2.02 -2.06
N PHE A 75 -2.70 3.01 -1.26
CA PHE A 75 -1.82 4.15 -0.95
C PHE A 75 -1.96 4.66 0.48
N ALA A 76 -0.91 5.33 0.95
CA ALA A 76 -0.91 6.17 2.14
C ALA A 76 -0.50 7.60 1.77
N GLY A 77 -1.06 8.58 2.49
CA GLY A 77 -0.82 10.02 2.25
C GLY A 77 -2.06 10.76 1.73
N LEU A 78 -1.85 11.78 0.90
CA LEU A 78 -2.89 12.68 0.39
C LEU A 78 -3.80 12.00 -0.67
N THR A 79 -5.07 11.81 -0.35
CA THR A 79 -6.07 11.19 -1.26
C THR A 79 -6.22 11.92 -2.61
N ALA A 80 -6.07 13.25 -2.62
CA ALA A 80 -6.17 14.03 -3.86
C ALA A 80 -5.06 13.66 -4.86
N ASP A 81 -3.85 13.45 -4.37
CA ASP A 81 -2.69 13.04 -5.17
C ASP A 81 -2.86 11.63 -5.70
N ALA A 82 -3.44 10.74 -4.89
CA ALA A 82 -3.71 9.36 -5.28
C ALA A 82 -4.66 9.29 -6.48
N ARG A 83 -5.73 10.11 -6.51
CA ARG A 83 -6.65 10.16 -7.65
C ARG A 83 -5.95 10.53 -8.96
N ILE A 84 -4.96 11.42 -8.90
CA ILE A 84 -4.18 11.82 -10.09
C ILE A 84 -3.34 10.63 -10.57
N LEU A 85 -2.60 9.96 -9.68
CA LEU A 85 -1.76 8.81 -10.06
C LEU A 85 -2.58 7.61 -10.51
N ILE A 86 -3.72 7.33 -9.87
CA ILE A 86 -4.63 6.25 -10.27
C ILE A 86 -5.15 6.50 -11.68
N ASN A 87 -5.65 7.69 -11.98
CA ASN A 87 -6.15 8.02 -13.32
C ASN A 87 -5.02 7.91 -14.37
N ARG A 88 -3.84 8.48 -14.09
CA ARG A 88 -2.67 8.36 -14.97
C ARG A 88 -2.28 6.90 -15.21
N GLY A 89 -2.26 6.08 -14.16
CA GLY A 89 -1.97 4.65 -14.25
C GLY A 89 -3.02 3.89 -15.07
N GLN A 90 -4.31 4.16 -14.87
CA GLN A 90 -5.39 3.54 -15.64
C GLN A 90 -5.31 3.86 -17.14
N VAL A 91 -5.05 5.13 -17.48
CA VAL A 91 -4.86 5.56 -18.87
C VAL A 91 -3.64 4.89 -19.47
N GLU A 92 -2.53 4.80 -18.74
CA GLU A 92 -1.31 4.14 -19.20
C GLU A 92 -1.54 2.64 -19.46
N CYS A 93 -2.19 1.92 -18.54
CA CYS A 93 -2.52 0.50 -18.73
C CYS A 93 -3.36 0.27 -20.00
N GLN A 94 -4.36 1.12 -20.22
CA GLN A 94 -5.22 1.03 -21.40
C GLN A 94 -4.47 1.36 -22.69
N SER A 95 -3.63 2.41 -22.66
CA SER A 95 -2.83 2.82 -23.81
C SER A 95 -1.80 1.75 -24.18
N HIS A 96 -1.11 1.16 -23.21
CA HIS A 96 -0.18 0.06 -23.44
C HIS A 96 -0.89 -1.13 -24.09
N ARG A 97 -2.06 -1.52 -23.58
CA ARG A 97 -2.85 -2.61 -24.16
C ARG A 97 -3.33 -2.31 -25.58
N LEU A 98 -3.67 -1.06 -25.89
CA LEU A 98 -4.05 -0.65 -27.24
C LEU A 98 -2.87 -0.69 -28.22
N ASN A 99 -1.68 -0.28 -27.77
CA ASN A 99 -0.49 -0.16 -28.62
C ASN A 99 0.23 -1.49 -28.83
N PHE A 100 0.25 -2.36 -27.82
CA PHE A 100 1.03 -3.60 -27.82
C PHE A 100 0.17 -4.87 -27.77
N GLU A 101 -1.16 -4.72 -27.76
CA GLU A 101 -2.13 -5.83 -27.64
C GLU A 101 -1.91 -6.73 -26.41
N ASN A 102 -1.16 -6.23 -25.42
CA ASN A 102 -0.76 -6.99 -24.25
C ASN A 102 -0.93 -6.15 -22.98
N GLN A 103 -1.21 -6.83 -21.88
CA GLN A 103 -1.35 -6.19 -20.58
C GLN A 103 0.01 -5.67 -20.08
N VAL A 104 0.01 -4.61 -19.26
CA VAL A 104 1.24 -4.11 -18.63
C VAL A 104 1.80 -5.13 -17.64
N THR A 105 3.11 -5.17 -17.47
CA THR A 105 3.69 -5.85 -16.30
C THR A 105 3.58 -4.96 -15.06
N LEU A 106 3.55 -5.56 -13.86
CA LEU A 106 3.54 -4.81 -12.59
C LEU A 106 4.77 -3.92 -12.46
N GLU A 107 5.92 -4.38 -12.93
CA GLU A 107 7.15 -3.59 -12.94
C GLU A 107 7.04 -2.38 -13.88
N TYR A 108 6.48 -2.56 -15.09
CA TYR A 108 6.31 -1.48 -16.06
C TYR A 108 5.46 -0.35 -15.47
N ILE A 109 4.26 -0.68 -14.98
CA ILE A 109 3.33 0.33 -14.47
C ILE A 109 3.84 0.98 -13.18
N THR A 110 4.53 0.21 -12.33
CA THR A 110 5.22 0.74 -11.15
C THR A 110 6.28 1.76 -11.56
N ARG A 111 7.15 1.41 -12.51
CA ARG A 111 8.21 2.30 -13.02
C ARG A 111 7.62 3.56 -13.64
N TYR A 112 6.54 3.45 -14.41
CA TYR A 112 5.84 4.60 -14.97
C TYR A 112 5.37 5.58 -13.87
N LEU A 113 4.71 5.07 -12.83
CA LEU A 113 4.24 5.89 -11.71
C LEU A 113 5.41 6.48 -10.91
N ALA A 114 6.48 5.72 -10.70
CA ALA A 114 7.70 6.18 -10.04
C ALA A 114 8.40 7.31 -10.83
N GLN A 115 8.54 7.16 -12.14
CA GLN A 115 9.09 8.19 -13.03
C GLN A 115 8.22 9.45 -13.02
N LEU A 116 6.89 9.30 -13.00
CA LEU A 116 5.98 10.43 -12.86
C LEU A 116 6.19 11.16 -11.52
N LYS A 117 6.35 10.43 -10.41
CA LYS A 117 6.67 11.02 -9.10
C LYS A 117 8.02 11.74 -9.13
N GLN A 118 9.07 11.08 -9.64
CA GLN A 118 10.42 11.64 -9.74
C GLN A 118 10.43 12.93 -10.57
N LYS A 119 9.72 12.97 -11.71
CA LYS A 119 9.63 14.18 -12.55
C LYS A 119 9.08 15.38 -11.79
N TYR A 120 8.15 15.16 -10.85
CA TYR A 120 7.57 16.22 -10.02
C TYR A 120 8.50 16.69 -8.90
N THR A 121 9.63 16.01 -8.64
CA THR A 121 10.66 16.51 -7.72
C THR A 121 11.64 17.48 -8.39
N GLN A 122 11.70 17.47 -9.73
CA GLN A 122 12.66 18.26 -10.52
C GLN A 122 12.01 19.36 -11.37
N CYS A 123 10.68 19.42 -11.43
CA CYS A 123 9.94 20.43 -12.18
C CYS A 123 9.59 21.64 -11.30
N ASN A 124 10.12 22.81 -11.65
CA ASN A 124 9.75 24.06 -11.00
C ASN A 124 8.22 24.30 -11.08
N GLY A 125 7.63 24.81 -10.00
CA GLY A 125 6.21 25.14 -9.93
C GLY A 125 5.26 23.95 -9.67
N ARG A 126 5.76 22.71 -9.54
CA ARG A 126 4.96 21.54 -9.18
C ARG A 126 5.41 20.97 -7.84
N ARG A 127 4.48 20.73 -6.90
CA ARG A 127 4.83 20.03 -5.66
C ARG A 127 4.98 18.52 -5.89
N PRO A 128 5.83 17.81 -5.13
CA PRO A 128 5.91 16.36 -5.18
C PRO A 128 4.58 15.74 -4.73
N PHE A 129 4.33 14.51 -5.14
CA PHE A 129 3.16 13.77 -4.67
C PHE A 129 3.38 13.34 -3.22
N GLY A 130 2.48 13.73 -2.33
CA GLY A 130 2.49 13.36 -0.91
C GLY A 130 1.90 11.99 -0.65
N ILE A 131 2.25 11.00 -1.48
CA ILE A 131 1.76 9.61 -1.36
C ILE A 131 2.85 8.58 -1.62
N SER A 132 2.75 7.47 -0.89
CA SER A 132 3.41 6.22 -1.24
C SER A 132 2.37 5.21 -1.68
N CYS A 133 2.71 4.40 -2.68
CA CYS A 133 1.78 3.45 -3.29
C CYS A 133 2.32 2.04 -3.14
N LEU A 134 1.46 1.11 -2.74
CA LEU A 134 1.63 -0.32 -2.86
C LEU A 134 0.92 -0.77 -4.13
N ILE A 135 1.67 -1.31 -5.08
CA ILE A 135 1.15 -1.76 -6.37
C ILE A 135 1.30 -3.27 -6.41
N GLY A 136 0.19 -3.98 -6.44
CA GLY A 136 0.14 -5.42 -6.32
C GLY A 136 -0.70 -6.05 -7.42
N GLY A 137 -0.30 -7.23 -7.88
CA GLY A 137 -1.04 -7.94 -8.90
C GLY A 137 -0.42 -9.25 -9.32
N ILE A 138 -0.95 -9.79 -10.42
CA ILE A 138 -0.46 -11.02 -11.04
C ILE A 138 -0.04 -10.69 -12.48
N ASP A 139 1.22 -10.90 -12.81
CA ASP A 139 1.72 -10.72 -14.18
C ASP A 139 1.17 -11.82 -15.12
N ALA A 140 1.35 -11.64 -16.44
CA ALA A 140 0.81 -12.56 -17.45
C ALA A 140 1.39 -13.98 -17.34
N ASP A 141 2.59 -14.13 -16.78
CA ASP A 141 3.24 -15.41 -16.50
C ASP A 141 2.68 -16.10 -15.25
N GLY A 142 1.70 -15.50 -14.57
CA GLY A 142 1.09 -16.00 -13.34
C GLY A 142 1.86 -15.63 -12.08
N SER A 143 2.97 -14.89 -12.18
CA SER A 143 3.76 -14.49 -11.02
C SER A 143 3.06 -13.39 -10.22
N ALA A 144 2.92 -13.60 -8.91
CA ALA A 144 2.45 -12.57 -8.00
C ALA A 144 3.58 -11.56 -7.76
N ARG A 145 3.30 -10.25 -7.87
CA ARG A 145 4.31 -9.22 -7.61
C ARG A 145 3.72 -8.06 -6.81
N LEU A 146 4.55 -7.50 -5.94
CA LEU A 146 4.20 -6.41 -5.05
C LEU A 146 5.33 -5.38 -5.04
N PHE A 147 5.01 -4.16 -5.43
CA PHE A 147 5.93 -3.04 -5.45
C PHE A 147 5.52 -1.96 -4.48
N HIS A 148 6.50 -1.22 -3.98
CA HIS A 148 6.27 -0.01 -3.20
C HIS A 148 6.97 1.17 -3.88
N THR A 149 6.26 2.29 -4.02
CA THR A 149 6.78 3.54 -4.59
C THR A 149 6.72 4.67 -3.58
N GLU A 150 7.76 5.49 -3.52
CA GLU A 150 7.88 6.64 -2.61
C GLU A 150 7.68 7.97 -3.36
N PRO A 151 7.35 9.08 -2.68
CA PRO A 151 7.33 10.45 -3.22
C PRO A 151 8.54 10.85 -4.06
N SER A 152 9.73 10.33 -3.73
CA SER A 152 10.98 10.57 -4.48
C SER A 152 10.98 9.93 -5.87
N GLY A 153 10.09 8.97 -6.12
CA GLY A 153 10.06 8.13 -7.31
C GLY A 153 10.95 6.89 -7.22
N ILE A 154 11.57 6.63 -6.08
CA ILE A 154 12.20 5.33 -5.79
C ILE A 154 11.11 4.26 -5.70
N PHE A 155 11.38 3.08 -6.24
CA PHE A 155 10.53 1.91 -6.07
C PHE A 155 11.35 0.64 -5.90
N HIS A 156 10.80 -0.33 -5.16
CA HIS A 156 11.38 -1.67 -5.02
C HIS A 156 10.26 -2.73 -4.97
N GLU A 157 10.62 -3.97 -5.29
CA GLU A 157 9.76 -5.14 -5.15
C GLU A 157 9.88 -5.73 -3.73
N TYR A 158 8.78 -6.22 -3.17
CA TYR A 158 8.70 -6.71 -1.79
C TYR A 158 7.94 -8.04 -1.70
N LYS A 159 8.34 -8.87 -0.75
CA LYS A 159 7.58 -10.05 -0.29
C LYS A 159 6.36 -9.64 0.56
N ALA A 160 6.59 -8.74 1.50
CA ALA A 160 5.57 -8.05 2.29
C ALA A 160 6.12 -6.69 2.69
N THR A 161 5.26 -5.67 2.71
CA THR A 161 5.68 -4.32 3.14
C THR A 161 4.47 -3.51 3.56
N ALA A 162 4.74 -2.37 4.20
CA ALA A 162 3.73 -1.44 4.67
C ALA A 162 4.13 0.00 4.37
N THR A 163 3.15 0.89 4.39
CA THR A 163 3.33 2.34 4.26
C THR A 163 2.27 3.08 5.09
N GLY A 164 2.48 4.36 5.37
CA GLY A 164 1.64 5.16 6.27
C GLY A 164 2.17 5.26 7.70
N ARG A 165 1.30 5.66 8.63
CA ARG A 165 1.66 6.05 10.01
C ARG A 165 2.43 5.01 10.78
N TRP A 166 2.01 3.76 10.71
CA TRP A 166 2.60 2.68 11.49
C TRP A 166 3.45 1.73 10.67
N ALA A 167 3.96 2.19 9.52
CA ALA A 167 4.70 1.34 8.58
C ALA A 167 5.91 0.64 9.22
N ASN A 168 6.65 1.30 10.13
CA ASN A 168 7.82 0.70 10.78
C ASN A 168 7.42 -0.46 11.69
N THR A 169 6.43 -0.27 12.57
CA THR A 169 5.90 -1.31 13.45
C THR A 169 5.37 -2.51 12.64
N VAL A 170 4.69 -2.24 11.52
CA VAL A 170 4.19 -3.32 10.67
C VAL A 170 5.33 -4.07 9.95
N ARG A 171 6.39 -3.38 9.53
CA ARG A 171 7.56 -4.05 8.92
C ARG A 171 8.29 -4.93 9.93
N GLU A 172 8.50 -4.46 11.16
CA GLU A 172 9.06 -5.28 12.24
C GLU A 172 8.19 -6.51 12.56
N PHE A 173 6.86 -6.37 12.46
CA PHE A 173 5.96 -7.51 12.55
C PHE A 173 6.19 -8.50 11.39
N PHE A 174 6.26 -8.01 10.14
CA PHE A 174 6.51 -8.87 8.99
C PHE A 174 7.86 -9.58 9.07
N GLU A 175 8.92 -8.91 9.55
CA GLU A 175 10.24 -9.54 9.74
C GLU A 175 10.20 -10.77 10.66
N LYS A 176 9.28 -10.79 11.64
CA LYS A 176 9.13 -11.89 12.60
C LYS A 176 8.10 -12.93 12.15
N ALA A 177 7.05 -12.50 11.46
CA ALA A 177 5.89 -13.32 11.14
C ALA A 177 5.89 -13.89 9.71
N TYR A 178 6.64 -13.30 8.79
CA TYR A 178 6.65 -13.71 7.39
C TYR A 178 7.57 -14.93 7.19
N SER A 179 7.03 -15.98 6.57
CA SER A 179 7.81 -17.02 5.91
C SER A 179 7.09 -17.44 4.62
N ASP A 180 7.81 -18.07 3.69
CA ASP A 180 7.19 -18.53 2.44
C ASP A 180 6.08 -19.58 2.72
N HIS A 181 6.17 -20.32 3.83
CA HIS A 181 5.12 -21.25 4.28
C HIS A 181 3.86 -20.54 4.77
N GLU A 182 3.99 -19.40 5.47
CA GLU A 182 2.89 -18.59 6.02
C GLU A 182 2.08 -17.82 4.94
N VAL A 183 2.48 -17.92 3.67
CA VAL A 183 1.79 -17.29 2.55
C VAL A 183 1.53 -18.25 1.38
N THR A 184 1.56 -19.56 1.68
CA THR A 184 1.34 -20.62 0.69
C THR A 184 -0.07 -20.55 0.12
N THR A 185 -1.07 -20.37 0.98
CA THR A 185 -2.46 -20.24 0.55
C THR A 185 -2.92 -18.79 0.60
N LYS A 186 -3.98 -18.50 -0.17
CA LYS A 186 -4.66 -17.21 -0.12
C LYS A 186 -5.14 -16.86 1.29
N CYS A 187 -5.70 -17.84 2.02
CA CYS A 187 -6.23 -17.60 3.35
C CYS A 187 -5.11 -17.19 4.32
N ASP A 188 -3.93 -17.81 4.21
CA ASP A 188 -2.78 -17.48 5.05
C ASP A 188 -2.24 -16.08 4.73
N ALA A 189 -2.13 -15.74 3.44
CA ALA A 189 -1.73 -14.41 3.01
C ALA A 189 -2.70 -13.31 3.50
N ILE A 190 -4.01 -13.56 3.46
CA ILE A 190 -5.04 -12.65 4.01
C ILE A 190 -4.86 -12.53 5.52
N LYS A 191 -4.73 -13.65 6.23
CA LYS A 191 -4.56 -13.68 7.67
C LYS A 191 -3.31 -12.92 8.11
N LEU A 192 -2.19 -13.08 7.41
CA LEU A 192 -0.95 -12.36 7.68
C LEU A 192 -1.11 -10.84 7.47
N ALA A 193 -1.73 -10.42 6.37
CA ALA A 193 -2.02 -9.01 6.10
C ALA A 193 -2.94 -8.39 7.16
N MET A 194 -3.96 -9.14 7.62
CA MET A 194 -4.88 -8.68 8.65
C MET A 194 -4.23 -8.64 10.04
N ARG A 195 -3.39 -9.63 10.38
CA ARG A 195 -2.58 -9.60 11.61
C ARG A 195 -1.68 -8.37 11.67
N ALA A 196 -1.02 -8.05 10.56
CA ALA A 196 -0.19 -6.87 10.41
C ALA A 196 -0.96 -5.56 10.67
N LEU A 197 -2.16 -5.39 10.09
CA LEU A 197 -3.01 -4.23 10.37
C LEU A 197 -3.50 -4.19 11.82
N LEU A 198 -3.82 -5.35 12.39
CA LEU A 198 -4.26 -5.51 13.77
C LEU A 198 -3.15 -5.28 14.81
N GLU A 199 -1.88 -5.16 14.42
CA GLU A 199 -0.82 -4.71 15.34
C GLU A 199 -0.93 -3.22 15.67
N VAL A 200 -1.58 -2.44 14.81
CA VAL A 200 -1.52 -0.96 14.86
C VAL A 200 -2.89 -0.30 14.95
N THR A 201 -3.96 -1.00 14.57
CA THR A 201 -5.34 -0.50 14.63
C THR A 201 -6.03 -0.94 15.93
N GLN A 202 -6.69 -0.01 16.62
CA GLN A 202 -7.47 -0.27 17.83
C GLN A 202 -8.88 -0.79 17.51
N MET A 203 -9.39 -1.71 18.35
CA MET A 203 -10.67 -2.43 18.16
C MET A 203 -11.88 -1.52 17.89
N SER A 204 -12.00 -0.41 18.64
CA SER A 204 -13.17 0.48 18.57
C SER A 204 -13.26 1.32 17.29
N GLN A 205 -12.19 1.38 16.49
CA GLN A 205 -12.09 2.24 15.30
C GLN A 205 -11.83 1.44 14.01
N MET A 206 -12.01 0.13 14.05
CA MET A 206 -11.49 -0.76 13.01
C MET A 206 -12.35 -0.77 11.74
N ARG A 207 -12.11 0.18 10.85
CA ARG A 207 -12.59 0.13 9.46
C ARG A 207 -11.45 -0.30 8.56
N LEU A 208 -11.47 -1.56 8.11
CA LEU A 208 -10.50 -2.07 7.16
C LEU A 208 -11.09 -2.19 5.75
N GLU A 209 -10.24 -1.98 4.76
CA GLU A 209 -10.48 -2.34 3.37
C GLU A 209 -9.43 -3.39 2.99
N VAL A 210 -9.84 -4.56 2.51
CA VAL A 210 -8.92 -5.62 2.09
C VAL A 210 -9.30 -6.09 0.69
N ALA A 211 -8.33 -6.11 -0.21
CA ALA A 211 -8.47 -6.57 -1.58
C ALA A 211 -7.52 -7.74 -1.85
N VAL A 212 -7.99 -8.67 -2.67
CA VAL A 212 -7.23 -9.87 -3.04
C VAL A 212 -7.22 -10.01 -4.56
N LEU A 213 -6.02 -10.15 -5.12
CA LEU A 213 -5.78 -10.47 -6.52
C LEU A 213 -5.27 -11.91 -6.58
N GLU A 214 -5.91 -12.75 -7.39
CA GLU A 214 -5.55 -14.15 -7.61
C GLU A 214 -5.28 -14.37 -9.10
N ASN A 215 -4.39 -15.32 -9.42
CA ASN A 215 -4.14 -15.67 -10.82
C ASN A 215 -5.42 -16.14 -11.52
N GLY A 216 -5.70 -15.61 -12.71
CA GLY A 216 -6.86 -15.97 -13.53
C GLY A 216 -8.23 -15.54 -12.98
N LYS A 217 -8.30 -14.73 -11.92
CA LYS A 217 -9.57 -14.26 -11.33
C LYS A 217 -9.61 -12.73 -11.22
N PRO A 218 -10.79 -12.10 -11.31
CA PRO A 218 -10.91 -10.67 -11.04
C PRO A 218 -10.58 -10.36 -9.57
N MET A 219 -10.05 -9.16 -9.32
CA MET A 219 -9.84 -8.67 -7.95
C MET A 219 -11.15 -8.73 -7.16
N LYS A 220 -11.06 -9.23 -5.92
CA LYS A 220 -12.17 -9.25 -4.97
C LYS A 220 -11.86 -8.36 -3.77
N MET A 221 -12.82 -7.52 -3.41
CA MET A 221 -12.85 -6.89 -2.10
C MET A 221 -13.41 -7.90 -1.11
N LEU A 222 -12.81 -8.01 0.08
CA LEU A 222 -13.39 -8.82 1.15
C LEU A 222 -14.60 -8.10 1.76
N ASP A 223 -15.67 -8.86 1.98
CA ASP A 223 -16.86 -8.34 2.64
C ASP A 223 -16.58 -7.99 4.10
N SER A 224 -17.30 -7.00 4.63
CA SER A 224 -17.17 -6.57 6.02
C SER A 224 -17.42 -7.69 7.03
N VAL A 225 -18.31 -8.63 6.71
CA VAL A 225 -18.60 -9.81 7.53
C VAL A 225 -17.38 -10.73 7.62
N VAL A 226 -16.77 -11.05 6.47
CA VAL A 226 -15.56 -11.90 6.39
C VAL A 226 -14.40 -11.23 7.12
N ILE A 227 -14.21 -9.93 6.94
CA ILE A 227 -13.20 -9.17 7.68
C ILE A 227 -13.46 -9.29 9.19
N SER A 228 -14.70 -9.09 9.64
CA SER A 228 -15.05 -9.17 11.06
C SER A 228 -14.80 -10.56 11.66
N GLU A 229 -15.04 -11.62 10.91
CA GLU A 229 -14.75 -13.01 11.32
C GLU A 229 -13.25 -13.25 11.47
N ILE A 230 -12.45 -12.85 10.48
CA ILE A 230 -10.99 -13.01 10.53
C ILE A 230 -10.39 -12.19 11.68
N VAL A 231 -10.91 -10.98 11.94
CA VAL A 231 -10.52 -10.17 13.10
C VAL A 231 -10.73 -10.92 14.41
N LYS A 232 -11.90 -11.56 14.60
CA LYS A 232 -12.18 -12.36 15.80
C LYS A 232 -11.22 -13.54 15.93
N ILE A 233 -10.93 -14.25 14.84
CA ILE A 233 -9.99 -15.38 14.83
C ILE A 233 -8.59 -14.92 15.24
N VAL A 234 -8.07 -13.89 14.57
CA VAL A 234 -6.73 -13.34 14.85
C VAL A 234 -6.61 -12.86 16.30
N GLN A 235 -7.67 -12.23 16.82
CA GLN A 235 -7.67 -11.72 18.18
C GLN A 235 -7.61 -12.86 19.21
N ASN A 236 -8.42 -13.91 19.02
CA ASN A 236 -8.39 -15.10 19.88
C ASN A 236 -6.98 -15.73 19.89
N GLU A 237 -6.30 -15.78 18.74
CA GLU A 237 -4.93 -16.27 18.65
C GLU A 237 -3.94 -15.38 19.40
N LYS A 238 -4.06 -14.04 19.28
CA LYS A 238 -3.22 -13.10 20.04
C LYS A 238 -3.39 -13.28 21.56
N GLU A 239 -4.62 -13.46 22.03
CA GLU A 239 -4.90 -13.65 23.45
C GLU A 239 -4.36 -14.98 23.98
N LEU A 240 -4.48 -16.06 23.20
CA LEU A 240 -3.88 -17.35 23.55
C LEU A 240 -2.35 -17.29 23.59
N GLN A 241 -1.73 -16.61 22.62
CA GLN A 241 -0.28 -16.38 22.61
C GLN A 241 0.18 -15.53 23.81
N ALA A 242 -0.57 -14.48 24.17
CA ALA A 242 -0.27 -13.66 25.33
C ALA A 242 -0.40 -14.44 26.65
N LYS A 243 -1.42 -15.29 26.80
CA LYS A 243 -1.58 -16.18 27.96
C LYS A 243 -0.44 -17.20 28.03
N ALA A 244 -0.08 -17.83 26.91
CA ALA A 244 1.02 -18.78 26.84
C ALA A 244 2.38 -18.13 27.16
N HIS A 245 2.60 -16.88 26.75
CA HIS A 245 3.83 -16.14 27.10
C HIS A 245 3.88 -15.78 28.59
N LYS A 246 2.74 -15.46 29.21
CA LYS A 246 2.66 -15.20 30.65
C LYS A 246 2.90 -16.46 31.50
N MET A 247 2.46 -17.63 31.04
CA MET A 247 2.68 -18.91 31.76
C MET A 247 4.12 -19.42 31.67
N LYS A 248 4.92 -18.94 30.72
CA LYS A 248 6.35 -19.31 30.57
C LYS A 248 7.30 -18.45 31.42
N ARG A 249 6.79 -17.45 32.12
CA ARG A 249 7.53 -16.61 33.08
C ARG A 249 7.16 -17.01 34.49
#